data_AF-A0A2M8KDB5-F1
#
_entry.id   AF-A0A2M8KDB5-F1
#
_cell.length_a   1.000
_cell.length_b   1.000
_cell.length_c   1.000
_cell.angle_alpha   90.00
_cell.angle_beta   90.00
_cell.angle_gamma   90.00
#
_symmetry.space_group_name_H-M   'P 1'
#
loop_
_entity.id
_entity.type
_entity.pdbx_description
1 polymer ?
#
loop_
_entity_poly.entity_id
_entity_poly.type
_entity_poly.pdbx_seq_one_letter_code
_entity_poly.pdbx_strand_id
1 'polypeptide(L)'
;MLTGKPMFLHGPTGTGKTSLARFAATHFTGKDLEMIFCNPQTKESNVWGKTGIKPAEGGAIETVEIYGPLAKAMLDGKTVIFDEFTALPKEQMVFIKGAFNAKVGDRINIVGNGIMKIKAGFQMIFTANLKSEKILKDKICLQKLLKNLSKII
;
A
#
# COMPACT_ATOMS: atom_id res chain seq x y z
N MET A 1 3.85 -19.45 -6.65
CA MET A 1 4.81 -18.34 -6.38
C MET A 1 4.06 -17.02 -6.58
N LEU A 2 4.14 -16.08 -5.64
CA LEU A 2 3.52 -14.75 -5.82
C LEU A 2 4.27 -13.98 -6.91
N THR A 3 3.53 -13.31 -7.79
CA THR A 3 4.12 -12.56 -8.91
C THR A 3 4.62 -11.17 -8.50
N GLY A 4 4.22 -10.68 -7.32
CA GLY A 4 4.49 -9.32 -6.85
C GLY A 4 3.74 -8.24 -7.62
N LYS A 5 2.93 -8.60 -8.63
CA LYS A 5 2.17 -7.65 -9.44
C LYS A 5 0.98 -7.12 -8.65
N PRO A 6 0.77 -5.80 -8.55
CA PRO A 6 -0.40 -5.20 -7.91
C PRO A 6 -1.73 -5.82 -8.40
N MET A 7 -2.63 -6.18 -7.49
CA MET A 7 -3.97 -6.67 -7.81
C MET A 7 -5.04 -5.65 -7.44
N PHE A 8 -6.01 -5.42 -8.34
CA PHE A 8 -7.08 -4.44 -8.14
C PHE A 8 -8.45 -5.11 -8.17
N LEU A 9 -9.18 -5.07 -7.06
CA LEU A 9 -10.52 -5.63 -6.91
C LEU A 9 -11.54 -4.50 -6.84
N HIS A 10 -12.43 -4.43 -7.83
CA HIS A 10 -13.41 -3.35 -7.91
C HIS A 10 -14.84 -3.85 -8.07
N GLY A 11 -15.80 -3.10 -7.54
CA GLY A 11 -17.22 -3.44 -7.61
C GLY A 11 -18.04 -2.74 -6.53
N PRO A 12 -19.37 -2.89 -6.54
CA PRO A 12 -20.25 -2.25 -5.56
C PRO A 12 -19.88 -2.58 -4.11
N THR A 13 -20.20 -1.69 -3.15
CA THR A 13 -20.07 -1.98 -1.72
C THR A 13 -20.86 -3.23 -1.33
N GLY A 14 -20.41 -3.94 -0.30
CA GLY A 14 -21.10 -5.13 0.22
C GLY A 14 -20.85 -6.43 -0.56
N THR A 15 -20.14 -6.38 -1.70
CA THR A 15 -19.82 -7.58 -2.52
C THR A 15 -18.65 -8.42 -2.00
N GLY A 16 -18.16 -8.14 -0.78
CA GLY A 16 -17.13 -8.96 -0.14
C GLY A 16 -15.68 -8.75 -0.61
N LYS A 17 -15.38 -7.73 -1.43
CA LYS A 17 -14.02 -7.47 -1.97
C LYS A 17 -12.92 -7.50 -0.91
N THR A 18 -13.10 -6.75 0.19
CA THR A 18 -12.10 -6.67 1.26
C THR A 18 -12.00 -7.99 2.03
N SER A 19 -13.12 -8.66 2.27
CA SER A 19 -13.13 -9.97 2.91
C SER A 19 -12.43 -11.03 2.05
N LEU A 20 -12.68 -11.04 0.74
CA LEU A 20 -12.01 -11.92 -0.21
C LEU A 20 -10.52 -11.62 -0.30
N ALA A 21 -10.12 -10.35 -0.36
CA ALA A 21 -8.72 -9.94 -0.37
C ALA A 21 -7.96 -10.43 0.87
N ARG A 22 -8.54 -10.22 2.06
CA ARG A 22 -7.96 -10.70 3.33
C ARG A 22 -7.86 -12.21 3.36
N PHE A 23 -8.95 -12.92 3.03
CA PHE A 23 -8.98 -14.37 2.99
C PHE A 23 -7.92 -14.92 2.04
N ALA A 24 -7.88 -14.44 0.79
CA ALA A 24 -6.91 -14.90 -0.19
C ALA A 24 -5.46 -14.62 0.23
N ALA A 25 -5.19 -13.42 0.77
CA ALA A 25 -3.86 -13.06 1.25
C ALA A 25 -3.36 -14.04 2.33
N THR A 26 -4.14 -14.24 3.39
CA THR A 26 -3.73 -15.15 4.47
C THR A 26 -3.72 -16.60 4.02
N HIS A 27 -4.74 -17.05 3.29
CA HIS A 27 -4.88 -18.45 2.86
C HIS A 27 -3.77 -18.90 1.91
N PHE A 28 -3.39 -18.08 0.93
CA PHE A 28 -2.38 -18.47 -0.06
C PHE A 28 -0.95 -18.15 0.35
N THR A 29 -0.73 -17.25 1.33
CA THR A 29 0.61 -16.91 1.79
C THR A 29 1.00 -17.54 3.12
N GLY A 30 0.01 -17.94 3.95
CA GLY A 30 0.25 -18.39 5.31
C GLY A 30 0.83 -17.32 6.24
N LYS A 31 0.81 -16.05 5.82
CA LYS A 31 1.36 -14.91 6.56
C LYS A 31 0.26 -13.94 6.97
N ASP A 32 0.53 -13.22 8.05
CA ASP A 32 -0.21 -12.01 8.39
C ASP A 32 -0.03 -10.95 7.29
N LEU A 33 -0.99 -10.03 7.24
CA LEU A 33 -1.06 -8.96 6.25
C LEU A 33 -1.10 -7.59 6.92
N GLU A 34 -0.74 -6.57 6.15
CA GLU A 34 -0.84 -5.18 6.55
C GLU A 34 -2.10 -4.54 5.91
N MET A 35 -2.83 -3.74 6.67
CA MET A 35 -4.02 -3.02 6.19
C MET A 35 -3.76 -1.52 6.14
N ILE A 36 -4.21 -0.89 5.05
CA ILE A 36 -4.28 0.55 4.91
C ILE A 36 -5.73 0.91 4.56
N PHE A 37 -6.44 1.50 5.52
CA PHE A 37 -7.81 1.99 5.33
C PHE A 37 -7.75 3.39 4.72
N CYS A 38 -7.97 3.48 3.41
CA CYS A 38 -7.83 4.73 2.70
C CYS A 38 -9.01 5.65 2.97
N ASN A 39 -8.70 6.92 3.21
CA ASN A 39 -9.68 7.99 3.33
C ASN A 39 -9.06 9.32 2.85
N PRO A 40 -9.86 10.40 2.72
CA PRO A 40 -9.33 11.67 2.23
C PRO A 40 -8.20 12.30 3.05
N GLN A 41 -8.05 11.90 4.32
CA GLN A 41 -7.03 12.41 5.24
C GLN A 41 -5.80 11.51 5.33
N THR A 42 -5.77 10.35 4.65
CA THR A 42 -4.62 9.44 4.66
C THR A 42 -3.37 10.14 4.12
N LYS A 43 -2.34 10.29 4.95
CA LYS A 43 -1.08 10.93 4.53
C LYS A 43 -0.04 9.89 4.13
N GLU A 44 0.99 10.34 3.44
CA GLU A 44 2.18 9.54 3.13
C GLU A 44 2.75 8.85 4.38
N SER A 45 2.78 9.57 5.50
CA SER A 45 3.29 9.06 6.77
C SER A 45 2.45 7.95 7.40
N ASN A 46 1.16 7.85 7.03
CA ASN A 46 0.30 6.75 7.46
C ASN A 46 0.58 5.46 6.65
N VAL A 47 1.19 5.59 5.47
CA VAL A 47 1.44 4.48 4.53
C VAL A 47 2.88 4.00 4.64
N TRP A 48 3.84 4.92 4.49
CA TRP A 48 5.27 4.63 4.47
C TRP A 48 5.90 4.64 5.85
N GLY A 49 5.40 5.51 6.74
CA GLY A 49 5.95 5.69 8.06
C GLY A 49 6.40 7.11 8.32
N LYS A 50 6.97 7.32 9.50
CA LYS A 50 7.47 8.62 9.93
C LYS A 50 8.65 8.45 10.87
N THR A 51 9.41 9.51 10.94
CA THR A 51 10.34 9.72 12.04
C THR A 51 9.55 10.11 13.30
N GLY A 52 9.72 9.34 14.36
CA GLY A 52 9.16 9.60 15.68
C GLY A 52 10.24 10.03 16.68
N ILE A 53 9.80 10.34 17.89
CA ILE A 53 10.66 10.65 19.03
C ILE A 53 10.26 9.75 20.21
N LYS A 54 11.25 9.23 20.94
CA LYS A 54 11.05 8.52 22.20
C LYS A 54 12.00 9.08 23.27
N PRO A 55 11.61 9.03 24.55
CA PRO A 55 12.56 9.24 25.63
C PRO A 55 13.61 8.12 25.63
N ALA A 56 14.87 8.49 25.72
CA ALA A 56 15.98 7.58 25.99
C ALA A 56 16.29 7.53 27.49
N GLU A 57 17.08 6.54 27.90
CA GLU A 57 17.59 6.50 29.28
C GLU A 57 18.38 7.78 29.59
N GLY A 58 18.12 8.38 30.76
CA GLY A 58 18.77 9.63 31.18
C GLY A 58 18.11 10.93 30.68
N GLY A 59 16.95 10.87 30.03
CA GLY A 59 16.16 12.07 29.68
C GLY A 59 16.51 12.71 28.34
N ALA A 60 17.39 12.09 27.55
CA ALA A 60 17.63 12.48 26.16
C ALA A 60 16.44 12.11 25.25
N ILE A 61 16.25 12.85 24.16
CA ILE A 61 15.26 12.51 23.12
C ILE A 61 15.97 11.75 22.01
N GLU A 62 15.54 10.52 21.75
CA GLU A 62 16.00 9.72 20.64
C GLU A 62 15.01 9.77 19.48
N THR A 63 15.55 9.89 18.27
CA THR A 63 14.78 9.74 17.05
C THR A 63 14.57 8.25 16.74
N VAL A 64 13.33 7.86 16.47
CA VAL A 64 12.99 6.48 16.09
C VAL A 64 12.35 6.41 14.72
N GLU A 65 12.64 5.32 14.03
CA GLU A 65 12.04 4.98 12.76
C GLU A 65 10.72 4.23 12.99
N ILE A 66 9.60 4.83 12.60
CA ILE A 66 8.29 4.20 12.68
C ILE A 66 7.86 3.80 11.28
N TYR A 67 8.03 2.53 10.94
CA TYR A 67 7.61 1.99 9.64
C TYR A 67 6.08 1.96 9.52
N GLY A 68 5.57 2.49 8.41
CA GLY A 68 4.16 2.39 8.04
C GLY A 68 3.81 1.01 7.47
N PRO A 69 2.52 0.70 7.27
CA PRO A 69 2.07 -0.63 6.86
C PRO A 69 2.65 -1.09 5.53
N LEU A 70 2.81 -0.18 4.55
CA LEU A 70 3.41 -0.53 3.25
C LEU A 70 4.89 -0.91 3.41
N ALA A 71 5.63 -0.11 4.17
CA ALA A 71 7.04 -0.35 4.43
C ALA A 71 7.27 -1.65 5.20
N LYS A 72 6.46 -1.90 6.24
CA LYS A 72 6.46 -3.17 7.00
C LYS A 72 6.19 -4.36 6.08
N ALA A 73 5.19 -4.27 5.21
CA ALA A 73 4.89 -5.35 4.28
C ALA A 73 6.05 -5.65 3.32
N MET A 74 6.73 -4.61 2.82
CA MET A 74 7.92 -4.77 1.99
C MET A 74 9.09 -5.38 2.77
N LEU A 75 9.29 -4.97 4.03
CA LEU A 75 10.37 -5.44 4.89
C LEU A 75 10.17 -6.89 5.30
N ASP A 76 8.94 -7.32 5.52
CA ASP A 76 8.60 -8.65 6.01
C ASP A 76 8.22 -9.63 4.89
N GLY A 77 8.08 -9.12 3.65
CA GLY A 77 7.59 -9.90 2.53
C GLY A 77 6.17 -10.40 2.77
N LYS A 78 5.29 -9.50 3.21
CA LYS A 78 3.87 -9.72 3.50
C LYS A 78 2.98 -9.10 2.42
N THR A 79 1.71 -9.50 2.42
CA THR A 79 0.70 -8.80 1.62
C THR A 79 0.30 -7.50 2.33
N VAL A 80 0.13 -6.43 1.57
CA VAL A 80 -0.54 -5.20 2.02
C VAL A 80 -1.84 -4.99 1.24
N ILE A 81 -2.90 -4.63 1.94
CA ILE A 81 -4.21 -4.33 1.36
C ILE A 81 -4.51 -2.85 1.55
N PHE A 82 -4.67 -2.13 0.45
CA PHE A 82 -5.25 -0.79 0.42
C PHE A 82 -6.76 -0.91 0.27
N ASP A 83 -7.48 -0.75 1.38
CA ASP A 83 -8.93 -0.81 1.41
C ASP A 83 -9.53 0.55 1.03
N GLU A 84 -10.61 0.54 0.24
CA GLU A 84 -11.25 1.73 -0.31
C GLU A 84 -10.29 2.70 -1.01
N PHE A 85 -9.37 2.17 -1.83
CA PHE A 85 -8.31 2.95 -2.48
C PHE A 85 -8.81 4.18 -3.26
N THR A 86 -10.02 4.13 -3.79
CA THR A 86 -10.69 5.25 -4.47
C THR A 86 -10.98 6.46 -3.57
N ALA A 87 -10.87 6.31 -2.25
CA ALA A 87 -11.04 7.39 -1.30
C ALA A 87 -9.80 8.28 -1.15
N LEU A 88 -8.64 7.88 -1.69
CA LEU A 88 -7.44 8.72 -1.70
C LEU A 88 -7.54 9.85 -2.74
N PRO A 89 -7.29 11.11 -2.34
CA PRO A 89 -7.03 12.21 -3.26
C PRO A 89 -5.93 11.89 -4.28
N LYS A 90 -6.03 12.48 -5.47
CA LYS A 90 -5.08 12.24 -6.57
C LYS A 90 -3.65 12.62 -6.20
N GLU A 91 -3.51 13.67 -5.41
CA GLU A 91 -2.24 14.19 -4.92
C GLU A 91 -1.53 13.12 -4.08
N GLN A 92 -2.28 12.33 -3.32
CA GLN A 92 -1.78 11.23 -2.50
C GLN A 92 -1.43 9.99 -3.32
N MET A 93 -2.04 9.79 -4.49
CA MET A 93 -1.68 8.66 -5.37
C MET A 93 -0.24 8.76 -5.88
N VAL A 94 0.37 9.96 -5.88
CA VAL A 94 1.75 10.18 -6.35
C VAL A 94 2.77 9.43 -5.50
N PHE A 95 2.64 9.44 -4.17
CA PHE A 95 3.60 8.75 -3.28
C PHE A 95 3.48 7.22 -3.34
N ILE A 96 2.38 6.69 -3.90
CA ILE A 96 2.16 5.24 -4.07
C ILE A 96 2.72 4.75 -5.42
N LYS A 97 2.98 5.66 -6.38
CA LYS A 97 3.56 5.30 -7.69
C LYS A 97 4.91 4.59 -7.59
N GLY A 98 5.76 4.98 -6.63
CA GLY A 98 7.02 4.29 -6.37
C GLY A 98 6.80 2.82 -6.01
N ALA A 99 5.81 2.54 -5.16
CA ALA A 99 5.48 1.17 -4.74
C ALA A 99 4.88 0.33 -5.88
N PHE A 100 4.06 0.93 -6.75
CA PHE A 100 3.45 0.22 -7.88
C PHE A 100 4.47 -0.38 -8.86
N ASN A 101 5.60 0.30 -9.05
CA ASN A 101 6.65 -0.13 -9.96
C ASN A 101 7.69 -1.03 -9.27
N ALA A 102 7.67 -1.11 -7.94
CA ALA A 102 8.70 -1.79 -7.18
C ALA A 102 8.55 -3.31 -7.28
N LYS A 103 9.65 -3.99 -7.54
CA LYS A 103 9.75 -5.44 -7.65
C LYS A 103 10.42 -6.02 -6.42
N VAL A 104 10.11 -7.29 -6.13
CA VAL A 104 10.88 -8.05 -5.14
C VAL A 104 12.36 -7.99 -5.50
N GLY A 105 13.19 -7.63 -4.52
CA GLY A 105 14.63 -7.44 -4.70
C GLY A 105 15.06 -6.00 -4.95
N ASP A 106 14.15 -5.10 -5.34
CA ASP A 106 14.46 -3.68 -5.50
C ASP A 106 14.83 -3.04 -4.15
N ARG A 107 15.61 -1.97 -4.24
CA ARG A 107 15.95 -1.11 -3.11
C ARG A 107 15.13 0.18 -3.20
N ILE A 108 14.39 0.48 -2.15
CA ILE A 108 13.60 1.70 -2.05
C ILE A 108 14.15 2.57 -0.92
N ASN A 109 14.19 3.88 -1.12
CA ASN A 109 14.50 4.82 -0.06
C ASN A 109 13.20 5.28 0.59
N ILE A 110 13.05 5.00 1.89
CA ILE A 110 11.93 5.49 2.69
C ILE A 110 12.42 6.70 3.46
N VAL A 111 11.74 7.83 3.25
CA VAL A 111 12.10 9.08 3.90
C VAL A 111 12.07 8.91 5.42
N GLY A 112 13.22 9.12 6.06
CA GLY A 112 13.37 8.96 7.50
C GLY A 112 13.60 7.52 7.99
N ASN A 113 13.68 6.54 7.08
CA ASN A 113 13.97 5.12 7.40
C ASN A 113 15.09 4.51 6.54
N GLY A 114 15.65 5.28 5.61
CA GLY A 114 16.77 4.87 4.76
C GLY A 114 16.41 3.88 3.66
N ILE A 115 17.42 3.21 3.11
CA ILE A 115 17.30 2.32 1.97
C ILE A 115 17.02 0.89 2.45
N MET A 116 15.94 0.29 1.95
CA MET A 116 15.58 -1.08 2.27
C MET A 116 15.31 -1.93 1.02
N LYS A 117 15.55 -3.23 1.14
CA LYS A 117 15.30 -4.22 0.09
C LYS A 117 13.92 -4.85 0.24
N ILE A 118 13.14 -4.91 -0.83
CA ILE A 118 11.83 -5.56 -0.83
C ILE A 118 12.03 -7.09 -0.75
N LYS A 119 11.50 -7.71 0.32
CA LYS A 119 11.63 -9.15 0.53
C LYS A 119 10.65 -9.94 -0.32
N ALA A 120 11.03 -11.19 -0.62
CA ALA A 120 10.17 -12.13 -1.30
C ALA A 120 8.89 -12.41 -0.49
N GLY A 121 7.77 -12.54 -1.19
CA GLY A 121 6.44 -12.67 -0.59
C GLY A 121 5.68 -11.34 -0.47
N PHE A 122 6.31 -10.20 -0.76
CA PHE A 122 5.61 -8.93 -0.85
C PHE A 122 4.57 -8.94 -1.98
N GLN A 123 3.35 -8.51 -1.65
CA GLN A 123 2.23 -8.44 -2.59
C GLN A 123 1.32 -7.26 -2.22
N MET A 124 0.76 -6.59 -3.22
CA MET A 124 -0.20 -5.50 -3.02
C MET A 124 -1.58 -5.88 -3.55
N ILE A 125 -2.62 -5.58 -2.78
CA ILE A 125 -4.02 -5.69 -3.19
C ILE A 125 -4.72 -4.37 -2.92
N PHE A 126 -5.55 -3.92 -3.86
CA PHE A 126 -6.32 -2.68 -3.77
C PHE A 126 -7.80 -3.03 -3.90
N THR A 127 -8.63 -2.54 -2.99
CA THR A 127 -10.09 -2.64 -3.12
C THR A 127 -10.66 -1.27 -3.52
N ALA A 128 -11.69 -1.27 -4.36
CA ALA A 128 -12.27 -0.03 -4.85
C ALA A 128 -13.77 -0.12 -5.08
N ASN A 129 -14.48 0.96 -4.75
CA ASN A 129 -15.88 1.13 -5.12
C ASN A 129 -16.01 2.15 -6.27
N LEU A 130 -16.52 1.70 -7.42
CA LEU A 130 -16.62 2.51 -8.63
C LEU A 130 -17.93 3.33 -8.73
N LYS A 131 -18.85 3.23 -7.76
CA LYS A 131 -20.18 3.87 -7.81
C LYS A 131 -20.26 5.30 -7.26
N SER A 132 -19.19 5.88 -6.72
CA SER A 132 -19.21 7.29 -6.31
C SER A 132 -19.32 8.19 -7.56
N GLU A 133 -20.36 9.02 -7.64
CA GLU A 133 -20.65 9.91 -8.78
C GLU A 133 -19.51 10.90 -9.11
N LYS A 134 -18.55 11.08 -8.20
CA LYS A 134 -17.29 11.82 -8.43
C LYS A 134 -16.33 11.13 -9.42
N ILE A 135 -16.59 9.89 -9.82
CA ILE A 135 -15.63 9.02 -10.53
C ILE A 135 -15.78 9.05 -12.06
N LEU A 136 -16.65 9.86 -12.68
CA LEU A 136 -16.71 9.89 -14.15
C LEU A 136 -15.42 10.47 -14.80
N LYS A 137 -14.76 11.45 -14.16
CA LYS A 137 -13.43 11.95 -14.57
C LYS A 137 -12.27 11.09 -14.03
N ASP A 138 -12.48 10.40 -12.92
CA ASP A 138 -11.44 9.57 -12.28
C ASP A 138 -11.34 8.14 -12.84
N LYS A 139 -12.38 7.68 -13.55
CA LYS A 139 -12.28 6.48 -14.41
C LYS A 139 -11.09 6.58 -15.35
N ILE A 140 -10.80 7.75 -15.92
CA ILE A 140 -9.63 7.94 -16.79
C ILE A 140 -8.33 7.85 -16.00
N CYS A 141 -8.26 8.39 -14.78
CA CYS A 141 -7.05 8.34 -13.97
C CYS A 141 -6.75 6.93 -13.48
N LEU A 142 -7.75 6.23 -12.93
CA LEU A 142 -7.66 4.83 -12.51
C LEU A 142 -7.44 3.91 -13.69
N GLN A 143 -8.14 4.08 -14.82
CA GLN A 143 -7.86 3.30 -16.03
C GLN A 143 -6.49 3.64 -16.62
N LYS A 144 -5.98 4.88 -16.54
CA LYS A 144 -4.60 5.19 -16.94
C LYS A 144 -3.59 4.59 -15.98
N LEU A 145 -3.85 4.60 -14.67
CA LEU A 145 -3.01 3.96 -13.66
C LEU A 145 -2.96 2.44 -13.90
N LEU A 146 -4.13 1.81 -14.08
CA LEU A 146 -4.27 0.39 -14.40
C LEU A 146 -3.70 0.03 -15.79
N LYS A 147 -3.88 0.89 -16.80
CA LYS A 147 -3.27 0.71 -18.15
C LYS A 147 -1.77 0.93 -18.15
N ASN A 148 -1.24 1.79 -17.29
CA ASN A 148 0.20 1.94 -17.11
C ASN A 148 0.79 0.76 -16.32
N LEU A 149 0.06 0.26 -15.32
CA LEU A 149 0.39 -0.98 -14.61
C LEU A 149 0.36 -2.20 -15.54
N SER A 150 -0.55 -2.24 -16.53
CA SER A 150 -0.61 -3.33 -17.53
C SER A 150 0.46 -3.22 -18.62
N LYS A 151 1.09 -2.06 -18.81
CA LYS A 151 2.20 -1.85 -19.77
C LYS A 151 3.58 -2.23 -19.21
N ILE A 152 3.65 -2.65 -17.95
CA ILE A 152 4.87 -3.16 -17.28
C ILE A 152 4.88 -4.71 -17.31
N ILE A 153 3.96 -5.33 -18.07
CA ILE A 153 3.86 -6.78 -18.30
C ILE A 153 4.52 -7.13 -19.62
#